data_AF-J3I5X9-F1
#
_entry.id   AF-J3I5X9-F1
#
_cell.length_a   1.000
_cell.length_b   1.000
_cell.length_c   1.000
_cell.angle_alpha   90.00
_cell.angle_beta   90.00
_cell.angle_gamma   90.00
#
_symmetry.space_group_name_H-M   'P 1'
#
loop_
_entity.id
_entity.type
_entity.pdbx_description
1 polymer ?
#
loop_
_entity_poly.entity_id
_entity_poly.type
_entity_poly.pdbx_seq_one_letter_code
_entity_poly.pdbx_strand_id
1 'polypeptide(L)'
;MPGPVAGNQIPALVLPIGTDVFYSAGVQAQWNQWAQLKDSQGNIIFTMSGSGTDPKSIGAGYFHTADTNYTLQIGINNGGSFSQVLWGEARLMMGGVLMCDQYVYAAEDGGGTDYNDTILILQWLKPPPGAPELRRKALAHPGQ
;
A
#
# COMPACT_ATOMS: atom_id res chain seq x y z
N MET A 1 16.64 -8.20 6.97
CA MET A 1 15.80 -7.39 6.07
C MET A 1 16.71 -6.46 5.30
N PRO A 2 16.41 -6.10 4.04
CA PRO A 2 17.15 -5.01 3.38
C PRO A 2 17.02 -3.74 4.24
N GLY A 3 18.09 -2.94 4.28
CA GLY A 3 18.09 -1.66 5.01
C GLY A 3 17.14 -0.62 4.39
N PRO A 4 17.08 0.59 4.98
CA PRO A 4 16.29 1.68 4.42
C PRO A 4 16.66 1.96 2.96
N VAL A 5 15.66 2.24 2.14
CA VAL A 5 15.81 2.71 0.76
C VAL A 5 15.30 4.14 0.63
N ALA A 6 15.81 4.90 -0.33
CA ALA A 6 15.21 6.19 -0.64
C ALA A 6 13.76 5.99 -1.13
N GLY A 7 12.87 6.93 -0.78
CA GLY A 7 11.45 6.81 -1.06
C GLY A 7 11.08 6.80 -2.53
N ASN A 8 11.98 7.19 -3.45
CA ASN A 8 11.84 7.02 -4.91
C ASN A 8 12.57 5.78 -5.46
N GLN A 9 13.18 4.98 -4.59
CA GLN A 9 13.91 3.76 -4.90
C GLN A 9 13.31 2.54 -4.19
N ILE A 10 12.08 2.66 -3.70
CA ILE A 10 11.30 1.51 -3.22
C ILE A 10 11.17 0.53 -4.39
N PRO A 11 11.51 -0.77 -4.21
CA PRO A 11 11.34 -1.76 -5.25
C PRO A 11 9.91 -1.77 -5.79
N ALA A 12 9.77 -1.97 -7.10
CA ALA A 12 8.46 -2.00 -7.74
C ALA A 12 7.55 -3.04 -7.06
N LEU A 13 6.33 -2.64 -6.75
CA LEU A 13 5.34 -3.49 -6.12
C LEU A 13 4.75 -4.40 -7.19
N VAL A 14 4.78 -5.71 -6.92
CA VAL A 14 4.12 -6.71 -7.76
C VAL A 14 2.79 -7.05 -7.12
N LEU A 15 1.69 -6.62 -7.77
CA LEU A 15 0.32 -6.88 -7.32
C LEU A 15 -0.38 -7.80 -8.34
N PRO A 16 -1.24 -8.74 -7.90
CA PRO A 16 -1.94 -9.61 -8.84
C PRO A 16 -3.06 -8.84 -9.56
N ILE A 17 -3.06 -8.87 -10.90
CA ILE A 17 -4.13 -8.27 -11.73
C ILE A 17 -5.51 -8.80 -11.31
N GLY A 18 -6.52 -7.93 -11.36
CA GLY A 18 -7.91 -8.28 -11.04
C GLY A 18 -8.22 -8.35 -9.54
N THR A 19 -7.34 -7.82 -8.69
CA THR A 19 -7.48 -7.84 -7.22
C THR A 19 -7.89 -6.47 -6.69
N ASP A 20 -8.78 -6.46 -5.71
CA ASP A 20 -9.07 -5.25 -4.92
C ASP A 20 -8.01 -5.12 -3.82
N VAL A 21 -7.25 -4.03 -3.87
CA VAL A 21 -6.21 -3.70 -2.90
C VAL A 21 -6.69 -2.56 -2.03
N PHE A 22 -6.74 -2.80 -0.73
CA PHE A 22 -7.08 -1.81 0.28
C PHE A 22 -5.81 -1.12 0.77
N TYR A 23 -5.89 0.18 0.99
CA TYR A 23 -4.78 0.96 1.51
C TYR A 23 -5.21 1.83 2.69
N SER A 24 -4.25 2.10 3.57
CA SER A 24 -4.37 3.11 4.62
C SER A 24 -3.01 3.73 4.89
N ALA A 25 -3.00 5.02 5.22
CA ALA A 25 -1.80 5.72 5.61
C ALA A 25 -2.03 6.58 6.85
N GLY A 26 -1.07 6.53 7.76
CA GLY A 26 -0.97 7.40 8.93
C GLY A 26 0.33 8.18 8.92
N VAL A 27 0.34 9.31 9.64
CA VAL A 27 1.53 10.13 9.85
C VAL A 27 1.71 10.44 11.33
N GLN A 28 2.97 10.63 11.72
CA GLN A 28 3.37 11.19 13.00
C GLN A 28 4.62 12.08 12.79
N ALA A 29 4.45 13.18 12.07
CA ALA A 29 5.54 14.06 11.65
C ALA A 29 5.17 15.55 11.72
N GLN A 30 6.18 16.39 11.95
CA GLN A 30 6.02 17.85 11.87
C GLN A 30 5.89 18.32 10.41
N TRP A 31 6.68 17.74 9.50
CA TRP A 31 6.64 18.10 8.09
C TRP A 31 5.48 17.42 7.37
N ASN A 32 5.00 18.06 6.30
CA ASN A 32 3.95 17.50 5.47
C ASN A 32 4.47 16.29 4.70
N GLN A 33 4.03 15.12 5.12
CA GLN A 33 4.31 13.86 4.46
C GLN A 33 3.48 13.69 3.20
N TRP A 34 3.96 12.84 2.31
CA TRP A 34 3.36 12.57 1.02
C TRP A 34 3.67 11.15 0.56
N ALA A 35 2.66 10.46 0.04
CA ALA A 35 2.80 9.17 -0.60
C ALA A 35 1.98 9.11 -1.89
N GLN A 36 2.54 8.51 -2.95
CA GLN A 36 1.89 8.39 -4.25
C GLN A 36 2.17 7.03 -4.86
N LEU A 37 1.12 6.37 -5.33
CA LEU A 37 1.23 5.11 -6.08
C LEU A 37 0.89 5.37 -7.54
N LYS A 38 1.69 4.83 -8.45
CA LYS A 38 1.48 4.86 -9.90
C LYS A 38 1.47 3.47 -10.49
N ASP A 39 0.71 3.27 -11.57
CA ASP A 39 0.86 2.11 -12.44
C ASP A 39 2.10 2.22 -13.33
N SER A 40 2.35 1.21 -14.18
CA SER A 40 3.53 1.20 -15.07
C SER A 40 3.46 2.24 -16.19
N GLN A 41 2.27 2.76 -16.50
CA GLN A 41 2.07 3.84 -17.46
C GLN A 41 2.25 5.23 -16.82
N GLY A 42 2.45 5.29 -15.51
CA GLY A 42 2.63 6.53 -14.76
C GLY A 42 1.32 7.20 -14.34
N ASN A 43 0.17 6.55 -14.54
CA ASN A 43 -1.10 7.07 -14.04
C ASN A 43 -1.10 6.98 -12.51
N ILE A 44 -1.58 8.04 -11.87
CA ILE A 44 -1.69 8.10 -10.41
C ILE A 44 -2.89 7.25 -9.98
N ILE A 45 -2.62 6.24 -9.15
CA ILE A 45 -3.65 5.41 -8.52
C ILE A 45 -4.21 6.13 -7.28
N PHE A 46 -3.32 6.64 -6.44
CA PHE A 46 -3.69 7.51 -5.33
C PHE A 46 -2.55 8.48 -5.00
N THR A 47 -2.91 9.54 -4.29
CA THR A 47 -1.97 10.44 -3.61
C THR A 47 -2.54 10.77 -2.25
N MET A 48 -1.70 10.71 -1.21
CA MET A 48 -2.05 11.07 0.16
C MET A 48 -1.02 12.06 0.69
N SER A 49 -1.45 12.99 1.52
CA SER A 49 -0.56 13.96 2.14
C SER A 49 -1.14 14.49 3.45
N GLY A 50 -0.26 14.76 4.41
CA GLY A 50 -0.65 15.45 5.64
C GLY A 50 0.49 15.48 6.66
N SER A 51 0.24 16.13 7.78
CA SER A 51 1.13 16.19 8.94
C SER A 51 0.35 16.14 10.24
N GLY A 52 1.07 15.90 11.33
CA GLY A 52 0.55 15.85 12.69
C GLY A 52 1.58 15.23 13.62
N THR A 53 1.86 15.86 14.75
CA THR A 53 2.78 15.33 15.77
C THR A 53 2.17 14.20 16.60
N ASP A 54 0.83 14.10 16.59
CA ASP A 54 0.09 12.95 17.09
C ASP A 54 -0.27 12.00 15.94
N PRO A 55 -0.32 10.67 16.16
CA PRO A 55 -0.73 9.71 15.14
C PRO A 55 -2.07 10.08 14.51
N LYS A 56 -2.07 10.27 13.20
CA LYS A 56 -3.26 10.69 12.44
C LYS A 56 -3.33 10.00 11.09
N SER A 57 -4.54 9.60 10.68
CA SER A 57 -4.79 9.10 9.33
C SER A 57 -4.73 10.24 8.30
N ILE A 58 -4.02 10.01 7.18
CA ILE A 58 -3.94 10.93 6.04
C ILE A 58 -4.61 10.37 4.78
N GLY A 59 -5.16 9.17 4.86
CA GLY A 59 -5.90 8.58 3.75
C GLY A 59 -6.18 7.10 3.94
N ALA A 60 -7.26 6.64 3.33
CA ALA A 60 -7.59 5.23 3.19
C ALA A 60 -8.52 5.05 1.98
N GLY A 61 -8.51 3.86 1.41
CA GLY A 61 -9.38 3.54 0.29
C GLY A 61 -9.09 2.16 -0.27
N TYR A 62 -9.54 1.93 -1.50
CA TYR A 62 -9.17 0.75 -2.27
C TYR A 62 -9.03 1.10 -3.75
N PHE A 63 -8.35 0.24 -4.51
CA PHE A 63 -8.31 0.29 -5.96
C PHE A 63 -8.32 -1.12 -6.53
N HIS A 64 -8.81 -1.24 -7.77
CA HIS A 64 -8.80 -2.50 -8.51
C HIS A 64 -7.57 -2.54 -9.42
N THR A 65 -6.73 -3.56 -9.29
CA THR A 65 -5.48 -3.66 -10.06
C THR A 65 -5.75 -4.02 -11.52
N ALA A 66 -5.30 -3.18 -12.44
CA ALA A 66 -5.27 -3.44 -13.88
C ALA A 66 -3.85 -3.69 -14.42
N ASP A 67 -2.84 -3.52 -13.57
CA ASP A 67 -1.42 -3.72 -13.86
C ASP A 67 -0.83 -4.77 -12.90
N THR A 68 0.34 -5.29 -13.24
CA THR A 68 1.17 -6.10 -12.35
C THR A 68 2.19 -5.26 -11.60
N ASN A 69 2.72 -4.20 -12.21
CA ASN A 69 3.82 -3.42 -11.64
C ASN A 69 3.35 -2.02 -11.22
N TYR A 70 3.64 -1.67 -9.98
CA TYR A 70 3.33 -0.36 -9.43
C TYR A 70 4.57 0.28 -8.82
N THR A 71 4.68 1.60 -8.97
CA THR A 71 5.75 2.39 -8.35
C THR A 71 5.16 3.19 -7.21
N LEU A 72 5.65 2.92 -5.99
CA LEU A 72 5.34 3.72 -4.81
C LEU A 72 6.46 4.73 -4.59
N GLN A 73 6.05 5.96 -4.28
CA GLN A 73 6.94 7.04 -3.86
C GLN A 73 6.48 7.57 -2.51
N ILE A 74 7.42 7.75 -1.58
CA ILE A 74 7.17 8.34 -0.25
C ILE A 74 8.16 9.49 -0.02
N GLY A 75 7.68 10.61 0.51
CA GLY A 75 8.49 11.79 0.75
C GLY A 75 7.75 12.88 1.49
N ILE A 76 8.28 14.09 1.40
CA ILE A 76 7.69 15.28 2.02
C ILE A 76 7.36 16.35 0.98
N ASN A 77 6.50 17.29 1.37
CA ASN A 77 6.16 18.49 0.60
C ASN A 77 5.76 18.18 -0.84
N ASN A 78 4.87 17.19 -1.02
CA ASN A 78 4.38 16.73 -2.31
C ASN A 78 5.47 16.23 -3.27
N GLY A 79 6.47 15.52 -2.74
CA GLY A 79 7.59 14.98 -3.51
C GLY A 79 8.75 15.96 -3.69
N GLY A 80 8.81 17.04 -2.89
CA GLY A 80 9.94 17.96 -2.87
C GLY A 80 11.24 17.34 -2.33
N SER A 81 11.12 16.33 -1.47
CA SER A 81 12.22 15.46 -1.03
C SER A 81 11.69 14.05 -0.74
N PHE A 82 12.56 13.04 -0.79
CA PHE A 82 12.20 11.63 -0.54
C PHE A 82 12.67 11.18 0.85
N SER A 83 11.79 10.47 1.55
CA SER A 83 12.05 9.90 2.87
C SER A 83 12.96 8.68 2.77
N GLN A 84 13.60 8.28 3.87
CA GLN A 84 14.16 6.93 4.02
C GLN A 84 13.03 5.97 4.38
N VAL A 85 12.98 4.80 3.75
CA VAL A 85 11.84 3.88 3.86
C VAL A 85 12.30 2.49 4.24
N LEU A 86 11.78 1.99 5.35
CA LEU A 86 11.75 0.57 5.70
C LEU A 86 10.48 -0.04 5.12
N TRP A 87 10.56 -1.27 4.63
CA TRP A 87 9.39 -1.98 4.12
C TRP A 87 9.49 -3.48 4.37
N GLY A 88 8.32 -4.12 4.41
CA GLY A 88 8.21 -5.56 4.58
C GLY A 88 6.87 -6.12 4.15
N GLU A 89 6.78 -7.44 4.13
CA GLU A 89 5.57 -8.20 3.83
C GLU A 89 5.02 -8.83 5.10
N ALA A 90 3.69 -8.80 5.25
CA ALA A 90 2.96 -9.56 6.25
C ALA A 90 1.90 -10.42 5.57
N ARG A 91 1.64 -11.61 6.12
CA ARG A 91 0.71 -12.60 5.55
C ARG A 91 -0.20 -13.18 6.62
N LEU A 92 -1.49 -13.31 6.30
CA LEU A 92 -2.45 -14.03 7.12
C LEU A 92 -2.66 -15.44 6.53
N MET A 93 -2.37 -16.46 7.34
CA MET A 93 -2.52 -17.86 6.97
C MET A 93 -3.62 -18.53 7.81
N MET A 94 -4.44 -19.39 7.21
CA MET A 94 -5.42 -20.22 7.91
C MET A 94 -5.33 -21.65 7.39
N GLY A 95 -4.94 -22.59 8.25
CA GLY A 95 -4.81 -24.01 7.86
C GLY A 95 -3.84 -24.23 6.68
N GLY A 96 -2.78 -23.43 6.58
CA GLY A 96 -1.82 -23.49 5.47
C GLY A 96 -2.26 -22.76 4.20
N VAL A 97 -3.47 -22.18 4.16
CA VAL A 97 -3.97 -21.37 3.05
C VAL A 97 -3.66 -19.91 3.30
N LEU A 98 -3.08 -19.23 2.31
CA LEU A 98 -2.87 -17.78 2.33
C LEU A 98 -4.21 -17.06 2.12
N MET A 99 -4.61 -16.25 3.10
CA MET A 99 -5.89 -15.53 3.13
C MET A 99 -5.72 -14.04 2.80
N CYS A 100 -4.61 -13.44 3.20
CA CYS A 100 -4.31 -12.02 2.99
C CYS A 100 -2.80 -11.84 2.82
N ASP A 101 -2.40 -11.04 1.83
CA ASP A 101 -1.06 -10.47 1.74
C ASP A 101 -1.12 -8.98 2.08
N GLN A 102 -0.03 -8.47 2.64
CA GLN A 102 0.11 -7.08 3.02
C GLN A 102 1.55 -6.61 2.76
N TYR A 103 1.70 -5.41 2.20
CA TYR A 103 2.93 -4.63 2.26
C TYR A 103 2.79 -3.56 3.34
N VAL A 104 3.83 -3.40 4.15
CA VAL A 104 3.94 -2.37 5.19
C VAL A 104 5.16 -1.52 4.90
N TYR A 105 4.98 -0.20 4.93
CA TYR A 105 6.02 0.81 4.73
C TYR A 105 6.07 1.73 5.95
N ALA A 106 7.27 2.03 6.41
CA ALA A 106 7.57 2.92 7.51
C ALA A 106 8.65 3.90 7.06
N ALA A 107 8.40 5.20 7.15
CA ALA A 107 9.25 6.22 6.56
C ALA A 107 9.76 7.22 7.58
N GLU A 108 10.98 7.72 7.33
CA GLU A 108 11.71 8.75 8.08
C GLU A 108 12.01 9.93 7.14
N ASP A 109 11.60 11.13 7.50
CA ASP A 109 11.71 12.33 6.68
C ASP A 109 13.04 13.10 6.83
N GLY A 110 13.89 12.68 7.77
CA GLY A 110 15.18 13.27 8.09
C GLY A 110 15.18 14.09 9.38
N GLY A 111 14.05 14.20 10.07
CA GLY A 111 13.92 14.80 11.39
C GLY A 111 14.43 13.91 12.55
N GLY A 112 14.60 12.60 12.32
CA GLY A 112 14.90 11.62 13.35
C GLY A 112 15.41 10.27 12.83
N THR A 113 15.07 9.20 13.56
CA THR A 113 15.36 7.80 13.18
C THR A 113 14.26 6.83 13.67
N ASP A 114 13.06 7.32 13.94
CA ASP A 114 11.96 6.54 14.51
C ASP A 114 11.03 5.93 13.44
N TYR A 115 11.15 6.36 12.18
CA TYR A 115 10.45 5.79 11.02
C TYR A 115 8.92 5.73 11.17
N ASN A 116 8.34 6.63 11.96
CA ASN A 116 6.89 6.76 12.16
C ASN A 116 6.31 7.97 11.42
N ASP A 117 7.14 8.74 10.70
CA ASP A 117 6.69 9.95 10.02
C ASP A 117 5.56 9.63 9.03
N THR A 118 5.72 8.54 8.26
CA THR A 118 4.64 7.94 7.46
C THR A 118 4.60 6.43 7.67
N ILE A 119 3.42 5.90 8.00
CA ILE A 119 3.12 4.47 7.93
C ILE A 119 2.11 4.25 6.81
N LEU A 120 2.44 3.41 5.82
CA LEU A 120 1.53 3.02 4.73
C LEU A 120 1.36 1.51 4.71
N ILE A 121 0.11 1.08 4.56
CA ILE A 121 -0.27 -0.32 4.45
C ILE A 121 -1.01 -0.51 3.13
N LEU A 122 -0.63 -1.54 2.37
CA LEU A 122 -1.38 -2.08 1.24
C LEU A 122 -1.72 -3.52 1.54
N GLN A 123 -2.98 -3.91 1.40
CA GLN A 123 -3.41 -5.28 1.69
C GLN A 123 -4.48 -5.77 0.74
N TRP A 124 -4.49 -7.08 0.45
CA TRP A 124 -5.52 -7.69 -0.38
C TRP A 124 -5.82 -9.11 0.08
N LEU A 125 -7.10 -9.47 -0.05
CA LEU A 125 -7.57 -10.80 0.26
C LEU A 125 -7.29 -11.73 -0.93
N LYS A 126 -6.85 -12.95 -0.63
CA LYS A 126 -6.81 -14.04 -1.60
C LYS A 126 -8.15 -14.76 -1.57
N PRO A 127 -8.72 -15.08 -2.74
CA PRO A 127 -9.88 -15.96 -2.79
C PRO A 127 -9.51 -17.31 -2.15
N PRO A 128 -10.39 -17.91 -1.33
CA PRO A 128 -10.13 -19.25 -0.84
C PRO A 128 -10.04 -20.23 -2.02
N PRO A 129 -9.28 -21.33 -1.89
CA PRO A 129 -9.24 -22.38 -2.89
C PRO A 129 -10.66 -22.81 -3.31
N GLY A 130 -10.96 -22.80 -4.62
CA GLY A 130 -12.29 -23.14 -5.16
C GLY A 130 -13.27 -21.96 -5.32
N ALA A 131 -12.92 -20.74 -4.89
CA ALA A 131 -13.77 -19.55 -5.05
C ALA A 131 -14.19 -19.16 -6.48
N PRO A 132 -13.42 -19.45 -7.57
CA PRO A 132 -13.84 -19.11 -8.93
C PRO A 132 -15.21 -19.71 -9.31
N GLU A 133 -15.61 -20.84 -8.71
CA GLU A 133 -16.94 -21.43 -8.94
C GLU A 133 -18.07 -20.67 -8.25
N LEU A 134 -17.82 -20.07 -7.07
CA LEU A 134 -18.86 -19.37 -6.31
C LEU A 134 -19.22 -18.02 -6.95
N ARG A 135 -18.23 -17.27 -7.49
CA ARG A 135 -18.52 -16.04 -8.26
C ARG A 135 -19.26 -16.34 -9.57
N ARG A 136 -18.96 -17.44 -10.27
CA ARG A 136 -19.75 -17.86 -11.45
C ARG A 136 -21.18 -18.26 -11.10
N LYS A 137 -21.40 -18.94 -9.96
CA LYS A 137 -22.76 -19.29 -9.50
C LYS A 137 -23.57 -18.07 -9.06
N ALA A 138 -22.94 -17.07 -8.43
CA ALA A 138 -23.61 -15.82 -8.03
C ALA A 138 -24.00 -14.93 -9.23
N LEU A 139 -23.21 -14.95 -10.31
CA LEU A 139 -23.52 -14.21 -11.55
C LEU A 139 -24.42 -14.98 -12.52
N ALA A 140 -24.57 -16.30 -12.36
CA ALA A 140 -25.48 -17.12 -13.14
C ALA A 140 -26.94 -17.10 -12.64
N HIS A 141 -27.19 -16.53 -11.46
CA HIS A 141 -28.54 -16.32 -10.91
C HIS A 141 -28.74 -14.90 -10.38
N PRO A 142 -28.78 -13.87 -11.25
CA PRO A 142 -29.23 -12.55 -10.85
C PRO A 142 -30.75 -12.57 -10.67
N GLY A 143 -31.22 -12.94 -9.48
CA GLY A 143 -32.63 -12.89 -9.09
C GLY A 143 -33.35 -14.23 -9.17
N GLN A 144 -33.48 -14.88 -8.01
CA GLN A 144 -34.74 -15.47 -7.59
C GLN A 144 -35.18 -14.73 -6.32
#